data_AF-A0A0A3A022-F1
#
_entry.id   AF-A0A0A3A022-F1
#
_cell.length_a   1.000
_cell.length_b   1.000
_cell.length_c   1.000
_cell.angle_alpha   90.00
_cell.angle_beta   90.00
_cell.angle_gamma   90.00
#
_symmetry.space_group_name_H-M   'P 1'
#
loop_
_entity.id
_entity.type
_entity.pdbx_description
1 polymer ?
#
loop_
_entity_poly.entity_id
_entity_poly.type
_entity_poly.pdbx_seq_one_letter_code
_entity_poly.pdbx_strand_id
1 'polypeptide(L)' 'MKPITKQDIIEQLAEAMSTIEQSIWLLNDDDIKNANKLLDAGMITAARAAQRLKLLASN' A
#
# COMPACT_ATOMS: atom_id res chain seq x y z
N MET A 1 -3.76 16.86 15.48
CA MET A 1 -3.60 15.90 14.38
C MET A 1 -4.56 16.30 13.27
N LYS A 2 -4.10 16.33 12.00
CA LYS A 2 -5.00 16.58 10.85
C LYS A 2 -5.98 15.40 10.73
N PRO A 3 -7.30 15.64 10.55
CA PRO A 3 -8.26 14.56 10.39
C PRO A 3 -7.93 13.75 9.13
N ILE A 4 -8.01 12.42 9.23
CA ILE A 4 -7.86 11.52 8.07
C ILE A 4 -9.11 11.64 7.20
N THR A 5 -8.91 11.87 5.91
CA THR A 5 -9.99 11.99 4.93
C THR A 5 -10.11 10.72 4.09
N LYS A 6 -11.26 10.56 3.41
CA LYS A 6 -11.45 9.54 2.38
C LYS A 6 -10.37 9.63 1.29
N GLN A 7 -9.98 10.85 0.91
CA GLN A 7 -8.97 11.10 -0.12
C GLN A 7 -7.60 10.58 0.30
N ASP A 8 -7.18 10.80 1.56
CA ASP A 8 -5.90 10.27 2.07
C ASP A 8 -5.85 8.73 1.99
N ILE A 9 -6.98 8.05 2.22
CA ILE A 9 -7.06 6.58 2.14
C ILE A 9 -6.95 6.12 0.68
N ILE A 10 -7.61 6.81 -0.25
CA ILE A 10 -7.53 6.51 -1.69
C ILE A 10 -6.08 6.62 -2.17
N GLU A 11 -5.39 7.70 -1.80
CA GLU A 11 -4.00 7.93 -2.19
C GLU A 11 -3.06 6.85 -1.64
N GLN A 12 -3.26 6.43 -0.38
CA GLN A 12 -2.45 5.34 0.21
C GLN A 12 -2.71 3.98 -0.44
N LEU A 13 -3.95 3.68 -0.82
CA LEU A 13 -4.26 2.45 -1.53
C LEU A 13 -3.66 2.46 -2.94
N ALA A 14 -3.69 3.60 -3.64
CA ALA A 14 -3.07 3.75 -4.94
C ALA A 14 -1.54 3.57 -4.87
N GLU A 15 -0.89 4.15 -3.84
CA GLU A 15 0.55 3.96 -3.59
C GLU A 15 0.89 2.49 -3.32
N ALA A 16 0.10 1.82 -2.46
CA ALA A 16 0.28 0.40 -2.17
C ALA A 16 0.15 -0.45 -3.43
N MET A 17 -0.88 -0.20 -4.26
CA MET A 17 -1.09 -0.90 -5.51
C MET A 17 0.07 -0.71 -6.49
N SER A 18 0.53 0.52 -6.70
CA SER A 18 1.67 0.79 -7.60
C SER A 18 2.96 0.11 -7.13
N THR A 19 3.18 0.04 -5.80
CA THR A 19 4.36 -0.64 -5.24
C THR A 19 4.28 -2.16 -5.43
N ILE A 20 3.10 -2.75 -5.24
CA ILE A 20 2.85 -4.18 -5.49
C ILE A 20 2.95 -4.48 -6.99
N GLU A 21 2.47 -3.59 -7.85
CA GLU A 21 2.64 -3.75 -9.29
C GLU A 21 4.12 -3.79 -9.68
N GLN A 22 4.94 -2.88 -9.13
CA GLN A 22 6.40 -2.90 -9.33
C GLN A 22 7.05 -4.20 -8.84
N SER A 23 6.57 -4.80 -7.75
CA SER A 23 7.11 -6.10 -7.32
C SER A 23 6.83 -7.21 -8.33
N ILE A 24 5.67 -7.20 -8.99
CA ILE A 24 5.33 -8.14 -10.07
C ILE A 24 6.26 -7.96 -11.28
N TRP A 25 6.55 -6.71 -11.67
CA TRP A 25 7.52 -6.45 -12.74
C TRP A 25 8.90 -7.02 -12.41
N LEU A 26 9.37 -6.84 -11.17
CA LEU A 26 10.65 -7.41 -10.73
C LEU A 26 10.66 -8.94 -10.66
N LEU A 27 9.51 -9.58 -10.39
CA LEU A 27 9.40 -11.04 -10.49
C LEU A 27 9.56 -11.52 -11.93
N ASN A 28 9.02 -10.78 -12.91
CA ASN A 28 9.20 -11.10 -14.33
C ASN A 28 10.65 -10.93 -14.79
N ASP A 29 11.41 -10.05 -14.12
CA ASP A 29 12.85 -9.82 -14.37
C ASP A 29 13.76 -10.71 -13.51
N ASP A 30 13.22 -11.73 -12.82
CA ASP A 30 13.92 -12.63 -11.88
C ASP A 30 14.65 -11.92 -10.72
N ASP A 31 14.35 -10.64 -10.45
CA ASP A 31 14.87 -9.88 -9.29
C ASP A 31 14.02 -10.15 -8.04
N ILE A 32 14.10 -11.39 -7.55
CA ILE A 32 13.30 -11.89 -6.42
C ILE A 32 13.55 -11.07 -5.14
N LYS A 33 14.79 -10.62 -4.92
CA LYS A 33 15.15 -9.90 -3.69
C LYS A 33 14.48 -8.54 -3.63
N ASN A 34 14.50 -7.77 -4.71
CA ASN A 34 13.86 -6.46 -4.72
C ASN A 34 12.34 -6.58 -4.90
N ALA A 35 11.86 -7.58 -5.62
CA ALA A 35 10.44 -7.92 -5.67
C ALA A 35 9.87 -8.14 -4.25
N ASN A 36 10.51 -8.98 -3.43
CA ASN A 36 10.05 -9.23 -2.07
C ASN A 36 10.01 -7.93 -1.22
N LYS A 37 11.04 -7.08 -1.33
CA LYS A 37 11.07 -5.81 -0.59
C LYS A 37 9.92 -4.87 -0.98
N LEU A 38 9.62 -4.77 -2.28
CA LEU A 38 8.52 -3.92 -2.75
C LEU A 38 7.17 -4.52 -2.36
N LEU A 39 7.01 -5.84 -2.43
CA LEU A 39 5.81 -6.50 -1.94
C LEU A 39 5.58 -6.20 -0.45
N ASP A 40 6.60 -6.39 0.39
CA ASP A 40 6.51 -6.09 1.83
C ASP A 40 6.15 -4.62 2.08
N ALA A 41 6.78 -3.69 1.37
CA ALA A 41 6.50 -2.26 1.49
C ALA A 41 5.04 -1.92 1.10
N GLY A 42 4.57 -2.43 -0.05
CA GLY A 42 3.20 -2.22 -0.51
C GLY A 42 2.16 -2.79 0.46
N MET A 43 2.41 -3.98 1.01
CA MET A 43 1.52 -4.61 2.00
C MET A 43 1.47 -3.82 3.31
N ILE A 44 2.59 -3.28 3.79
CA ILE A 44 2.62 -2.40 4.96
C ILE A 44 1.78 -1.13 4.72
N THR A 45 1.89 -0.53 3.54
CA THR A 45 1.09 0.65 3.18
C THR A 45 -0.41 0.31 3.09
N ALA A 46 -0.77 -0.81 2.47
CA ALA A 46 -2.16 -1.29 2.41
C ALA A 46 -2.74 -1.55 3.82
N ALA A 47 -1.96 -2.16 4.72
CA ALA A 47 -2.38 -2.41 6.10
C ALA A 47 -2.65 -1.11 6.86
N ARG A 48 -1.82 -0.08 6.66
CA ARG A 48 -2.06 1.25 7.24
C ARG A 48 -3.34 1.89 6.70
N ALA A 49 -3.58 1.81 5.38
CA ALA A 49 -4.81 2.30 4.78
C ALA A 49 -6.05 1.58 5.34
N ALA A 50 -5.98 0.27 5.53
CA ALA A 50 -7.06 -0.52 6.14
C ALA A 50 -7.37 -0.10 7.58
N GLN A 51 -6.35 0.14 8.41
CA GLN A 51 -6.53 0.64 9.78
C GLN A 51 -7.23 2.01 9.78
N ARG A 52 -6.82 2.91 8.89
CA ARG A 52 -7.42 4.24 8.75
C ARG A 52 -8.87 4.18 8.27
N LEU A 53 -9.16 3.30 7.31
CA LEU A 53 -10.52 3.06 6.83
C LEU A 53 -11.43 2.56 7.95
N LYS A 54 -10.94 1.65 8.79
CA LYS A 54 -11.69 1.17 9.96
C LYS A 54 -12.04 2.30 10.93
N LEU A 55 -11.09 3.20 11.21
CA LEU A 55 -11.33 4.38 12.04
C LEU A 55 -12.37 5.31 11.42
N LEU A 56 -12.30 5.54 10.11
CA LEU A 56 -13.28 6.38 9.41
C LEU A 56 -14.68 5.78 9.45
N ALA A 57 -14.80 4.45 9.33
CA ALA A 57 -16.09 3.75 9.34
C ALA A 57 -16.71 3.60 10.74
N SER A 58 -15.93 3.88 11.80
CA SER A 58 -16.38 3.79 13.20
C SER A 58 -16.72 5.15 13.81
N ASN A 59 -16.59 6.24 13.05
CA ASN A 59 -17.00 7.60 13.39
C ASN A 59 -18.34 7.94 12.71
#